data_AF-A0A812YBZ9-F1
#
_entry.id   AF-A0A812YBZ9-F1
#
_cell.length_a   1.000
_cell.length_b   1.000
_cell.length_c   1.000
_cell.angle_alpha   90.00
_cell.angle_beta   90.00
_cell.angle_gamma   90.00
#
_symmetry.space_group_name_H-M   'P 1'
#
loop_
_entity.id
_entity.type
_entity.pdbx_description
1 polymer ?
#
loop_
_entity_poly.entity_id
_entity_poly.type
_entity_poly.pdbx_seq_one_letter_code
_entity_poly.pdbx_strand_id
1 'polypeptide(L)'
;MQLADRGAASFVVQSMKQFLRCSDIQQQGCLLLSKLCIPKELAQQCCLLVMKSMEAFPDTAQLQKSACQAIEVLWRPGAQQQFLLTLGVVDAIKVLMERHTEHALQMVALNTLHTLLTRTVQQQRVEWNDAQELAAMRSLLGAVERNNEFQNDQNLESNHHHLQSRAWHAILVALNRGNGTSHFFACGGAATICKTLPAFIGQRSQIPSGLFRDKEKRLRLQTAAMAVFRVVCTDRHEWRHVRRGDADLILEAMSIDLPSSGLIKNCCGALGGLAVQPQWHEWLNGAGAATQALHALQALRVREFYEDDSETAAACAAG
;
A
#
# COMPACT_ATOMS: atom_id res chain seq x y z
N MET A 1 11.13 -29.65 14.85
CA MET A 1 12.48 -30.04 15.29
C MET A 1 13.44 -29.72 14.14
N GLN A 2 14.47 -28.93 14.41
CA GLN A 2 14.80 -27.78 13.59
C GLN A 2 16.11 -27.95 12.81
N LEU A 3 16.09 -27.74 11.49
CA LEU A 3 17.29 -27.36 10.73
C LEU A 3 17.96 -26.08 11.29
N ALA A 4 17.22 -25.30 12.09
CA ALA A 4 17.73 -24.13 12.81
C ALA A 4 18.73 -24.46 13.93
N ASP A 5 18.79 -25.68 14.46
CA ASP A 5 19.55 -25.97 15.67
C ASP A 5 21.07 -26.16 15.46
N ARG A 6 21.59 -26.36 14.23
CA ARG A 6 23.01 -26.74 14.04
C ARG A 6 23.69 -26.18 12.79
N GLY A 7 23.65 -24.86 12.62
CA GLY A 7 24.59 -24.19 11.71
C GLY A 7 24.14 -24.06 10.25
N ALA A 8 22.88 -24.36 9.91
CA ALA A 8 22.36 -24.13 8.56
C ALA A 8 22.46 -22.64 8.16
N ALA A 9 22.06 -21.72 9.04
CA ALA A 9 22.22 -20.29 8.81
C ALA A 9 23.71 -19.89 8.65
N SER A 10 24.59 -20.44 9.48
CA SER A 10 26.04 -20.21 9.38
C SER A 10 26.61 -20.70 8.05
N PHE A 11 26.19 -21.89 7.60
CA PHE A 11 26.60 -22.48 6.32
C PHE A 11 26.12 -21.64 5.12
N VAL A 12 24.87 -21.18 5.16
CA VAL A 12 24.33 -20.27 4.13
C VAL A 12 25.13 -18.97 4.09
N VAL A 13 25.37 -18.34 5.25
CA VAL A 13 26.19 -17.12 5.36
C VAL A 13 27.61 -17.34 4.83
N GLN A 14 28.25 -18.46 5.16
CA GLN A 14 29.59 -18.80 4.67
C GLN A 14 29.59 -19.01 3.15
N SER A 15 28.61 -19.73 2.61
CA SER A 15 28.46 -19.97 1.18
C SER A 15 28.25 -18.67 0.42
N MET A 16 27.35 -17.81 0.89
CA MET A 16 27.11 -16.50 0.29
C MET A 16 28.38 -15.62 0.32
N LYS A 17 29.19 -15.66 1.39
CA LYS A 17 30.48 -14.95 1.48
C LYS A 17 31.53 -15.50 0.51
N GLN A 18 31.60 -16.82 0.37
CA GLN A 18 32.59 -17.46 -0.50
C GLN A 18 32.29 -17.20 -1.98
N PHE A 19 31.01 -17.13 -2.35
CA PHE A 19 30.57 -17.02 -3.73
C PHE A 19 29.80 -15.73 -4.01
N LEU A 20 30.32 -14.58 -3.57
CA LEU A 20 29.69 -13.25 -3.73
C LEU A 20 29.34 -12.89 -5.18
N ARG A 21 30.04 -13.47 -6.16
CA ARG A 21 29.84 -13.21 -7.60
C ARG A 21 29.00 -14.27 -8.32
N CYS A 22 28.42 -15.23 -7.59
CA CYS A 22 27.53 -16.23 -8.17
C CYS A 22 26.06 -15.89 -7.84
N SER A 23 25.32 -15.41 -8.84
CA SER A 23 23.90 -15.03 -8.69
C SER A 23 23.04 -16.16 -8.14
N ASP A 24 23.28 -17.39 -8.59
CA ASP A 24 22.50 -18.55 -8.17
C ASP A 24 22.68 -18.85 -6.68
N ILE A 25 23.93 -18.80 -6.20
CA ILE A 25 24.23 -19.01 -4.77
C ILE A 25 23.66 -17.87 -3.93
N GLN A 26 23.76 -16.61 -4.38
CA GLN A 26 23.15 -15.48 -3.65
C GLN A 26 21.62 -15.59 -3.62
N GLN A 27 20.99 -15.95 -4.74
CA GLN A 27 19.54 -16.15 -4.83
C GLN A 27 19.07 -17.26 -3.87
N GLN A 28 19.70 -18.44 -3.94
CA GLN A 28 19.35 -19.56 -3.06
C GLN A 28 19.65 -19.23 -1.60
N GLY A 29 20.73 -18.49 -1.34
CA GLY A 29 21.06 -17.97 -0.02
C GLY A 29 19.96 -17.08 0.54
N CYS A 30 19.55 -16.05 -0.18
CA CYS A 30 18.43 -15.18 0.21
C CYS A 30 17.14 -15.98 0.43
N LEU A 31 16.81 -16.91 -0.47
CA LEU A 31 15.62 -17.74 -0.34
C LEU A 31 15.65 -18.61 0.93
N LEU A 32 16.80 -19.22 1.24
CA LEU A 32 16.95 -19.99 2.47
C LEU A 32 16.87 -19.09 3.70
N LEU A 33 17.52 -17.92 3.70
CA LEU A 33 17.43 -16.94 4.79
C LEU A 33 15.99 -16.48 5.05
N SER A 34 15.13 -16.41 4.03
CA SER A 34 13.71 -16.10 4.18
C SER A 34 12.88 -17.21 4.85
N LYS A 35 13.44 -18.41 5.01
CA LYS A 35 12.75 -19.58 5.59
C LYS A 35 13.37 -20.04 6.91
N LEU A 36 14.58 -19.59 7.22
CA LEU A 36 15.33 -20.00 8.40
C LEU A 36 15.03 -19.11 9.61
N CYS A 37 15.08 -19.70 10.80
CA CYS A 37 15.18 -18.92 12.02
C CYS A 37 16.63 -18.42 12.17
N ILE A 38 16.84 -17.13 11.95
CA ILE A 38 18.18 -16.54 12.01
C ILE A 38 18.58 -16.26 13.47
N PRO A 39 19.71 -16.81 13.96
CA PRO A 39 20.29 -16.46 15.26
C PRO A 39 20.63 -14.97 15.35
N LYS A 40 20.55 -14.38 16.54
CA LYS A 40 20.78 -12.94 16.73
C LYS A 40 22.20 -12.53 16.32
N GLU A 41 23.16 -13.44 16.53
CA GLU A 41 24.59 -13.28 16.27
C GLU A 41 24.90 -13.21 14.77
N LEU A 42 24.05 -13.82 13.93
CA LEU A 42 24.19 -13.81 12.48
C LEU A 42 23.35 -12.75 11.79
N ALA A 43 22.35 -12.17 12.47
CA ALA A 43 21.35 -11.30 11.85
C ALA A 43 21.96 -10.13 11.07
N GLN A 44 22.94 -9.41 11.65
CA GLN A 44 23.62 -8.31 10.96
C GLN A 44 24.40 -8.78 9.73
N GLN A 45 25.07 -9.93 9.81
CA GLN A 45 25.81 -10.48 8.67
C GLN A 45 24.85 -10.88 7.54
N CYS A 46 23.70 -11.46 7.88
CA CYS A 46 22.64 -11.77 6.92
C CYS A 46 22.13 -10.49 6.26
N CYS A 47 21.83 -9.43 7.02
CA CYS A 47 21.40 -8.13 6.45
C CYS A 47 22.43 -7.60 5.45
N LEU A 48 23.71 -7.57 5.81
CA LEU A 48 24.78 -7.10 4.94
C LEU A 48 24.89 -7.93 3.65
N LEU A 49 24.81 -9.26 3.75
CA LEU A 49 24.90 -10.15 2.59
C LEU A 49 23.70 -10.01 1.65
N VAL A 50 22.49 -9.90 2.20
CA VAL A 50 21.29 -9.67 1.39
C VAL A 50 21.39 -8.34 0.63
N MET A 51 21.78 -7.25 1.32
CA MET A 51 21.96 -5.95 0.68
C MET A 51 23.06 -5.97 -0.39
N LYS A 52 24.22 -6.58 -0.12
CA LYS A 52 25.30 -6.76 -1.12
C LYS A 52 24.85 -7.61 -2.31
N SER A 53 24.00 -8.61 -2.09
CA SER A 53 23.46 -9.44 -3.17
C SER A 53 22.54 -8.63 -4.08
N MET A 54 21.66 -7.81 -3.49
CA MET A 54 20.78 -6.92 -4.26
C MET A 54 21.59 -5.93 -5.11
N GLU A 55 22.67 -5.37 -4.54
CA GLU A 55 23.57 -4.44 -5.23
C GLU A 55 24.40 -5.11 -6.34
N ALA A 56 24.91 -6.32 -6.10
CA ALA A 56 25.73 -7.04 -7.07
C ALA A 56 24.94 -7.60 -8.26
N PHE A 57 23.65 -7.89 -8.07
CA PHE A 57 22.79 -8.51 -9.08
C PHE A 57 21.48 -7.75 -9.25
N PRO A 58 21.53 -6.46 -9.60
CA PRO A 58 20.35 -5.60 -9.65
C PRO A 58 19.32 -6.09 -10.68
N ASP A 59 19.77 -6.75 -11.75
CA ASP A 59 18.92 -7.16 -12.87
C ASP A 59 18.37 -8.61 -12.74
N THR A 60 18.76 -9.34 -11.68
CA THR A 60 18.29 -10.71 -11.45
C THR A 60 16.98 -10.71 -10.65
N ALA A 61 15.84 -10.61 -11.34
CA ALA A 61 14.51 -10.47 -10.72
C ALA A 61 14.22 -11.52 -9.62
N GLN A 62 14.59 -12.79 -9.84
CA GLN A 62 14.35 -13.85 -8.87
C GLN A 62 15.23 -13.72 -7.61
N LEU A 63 16.46 -13.20 -7.74
CA LEU A 63 17.31 -12.85 -6.60
C LEU A 63 16.70 -11.68 -5.83
N GLN A 64 16.30 -10.61 -6.52
CA GLN A 64 15.66 -9.44 -5.92
C GLN A 64 14.41 -9.82 -5.12
N LYS A 65 13.56 -10.68 -5.71
CA LYS A 65 12.39 -11.26 -5.04
C LYS A 65 12.77 -11.99 -3.75
N SER A 66 13.79 -12.86 -3.82
CA SER A 66 14.24 -13.67 -2.69
C SER A 66 14.88 -12.80 -1.61
N ALA A 67 15.58 -11.73 -2.00
CA ALA A 67 16.19 -10.76 -1.11
C ALA A 67 15.13 -9.95 -0.33
N CYS A 68 14.07 -9.47 -0.99
CA CYS A 68 12.94 -8.82 -0.34
C CYS A 68 12.28 -9.73 0.71
N GLN A 69 12.05 -11.00 0.37
CA GLN A 69 11.51 -11.99 1.31
C GLN A 69 12.44 -12.21 2.53
N ALA A 70 13.76 -12.25 2.31
CA ALA A 70 14.73 -12.32 3.39
C ALA A 70 14.70 -11.07 4.28
N ILE A 71 14.58 -9.87 3.69
CA ILE A 71 14.46 -8.60 4.41
C ILE A 71 13.25 -8.61 5.34
N GLU A 72 12.09 -9.11 4.91
CA GLU A 72 10.88 -9.17 5.77
C GLU A 72 11.10 -10.02 7.04
N VAL A 73 11.88 -11.09 6.94
CA VAL A 73 12.25 -11.97 8.07
C VAL A 73 13.32 -11.33 8.95
N LEU A 74 14.27 -10.63 8.34
CA LEU A 74 15.36 -9.91 9.02
C LEU A 74 14.87 -8.61 9.68
N TRP A 75 13.74 -8.07 9.25
CA TRP A 75 13.10 -6.86 9.81
C TRP A 75 12.44 -7.11 11.17
N ARG A 76 13.28 -7.44 12.16
CA ARG A 76 12.90 -7.68 13.56
C ARG A 76 13.12 -6.43 14.42
N PRO A 77 12.23 -6.15 15.39
CA PRO A 77 12.37 -5.00 16.29
C PRO A 77 13.75 -4.90 16.93
N GLY A 78 14.33 -3.70 16.97
CA GLY A 78 15.59 -3.40 17.65
C GLY A 78 16.73 -3.02 16.71
N ALA A 79 17.96 -3.37 17.08
CA ALA A 79 19.18 -2.94 16.38
C ALA A 79 19.23 -3.41 14.91
N GLN A 80 18.58 -4.53 14.57
CA GLN A 80 18.55 -5.06 13.20
C GLN A 80 17.79 -4.15 12.23
N GLN A 81 16.67 -3.56 12.66
CA GLN A 81 15.92 -2.59 11.84
C GLN A 81 16.74 -1.35 11.56
N GLN A 82 17.33 -0.75 12.61
CA GLN A 82 18.19 0.41 12.46
C GLN A 82 19.37 0.09 11.53
N PHE A 83 19.95 -1.11 11.67
CA PHE A 83 21.05 -1.54 10.81
C PHE A 83 20.62 -1.65 9.33
N LEU A 84 19.47 -2.26 9.03
CA LEU A 84 18.96 -2.31 7.65
C LEU A 84 18.66 -0.91 7.08
N LEU A 85 18.16 0.02 7.90
CA LEU A 85 18.00 1.42 7.49
C LEU A 85 19.34 2.09 7.19
N THR A 86 20.37 1.87 8.02
CA THR A 86 21.72 2.40 7.75
C THR A 86 22.36 1.81 6.50
N LEU A 87 21.95 0.61 6.09
CA LEU A 87 22.38 0.00 4.82
C LEU A 87 21.59 0.51 3.60
N GLY A 88 20.60 1.39 3.78
CA GLY A 88 19.82 1.93 2.66
C GLY A 88 18.78 0.95 2.09
N VAL A 89 18.16 0.10 2.93
CA VAL A 89 17.15 -0.88 2.47
C VAL A 89 15.99 -0.25 1.70
N VAL A 90 15.58 0.97 2.07
CA VAL A 90 14.48 1.69 1.39
C VAL A 90 14.89 2.10 -0.02
N ASP A 91 16.12 2.63 -0.18
CA ASP A 91 16.65 3.00 -1.48
C ASP A 91 16.89 1.78 -2.38
N ALA A 92 17.35 0.66 -1.81
CA ALA A 92 17.49 -0.58 -2.57
C ALA A 92 16.15 -1.11 -3.08
N ILE A 93 15.09 -1.08 -2.26
CA ILE A 93 13.75 -1.49 -2.71
C ILE A 93 13.20 -0.51 -3.75
N LYS A 94 13.43 0.79 -3.59
CA LYS A 94 13.08 1.81 -4.61
C LYS A 94 13.74 1.49 -5.95
N VAL A 95 15.06 1.31 -5.97
CA VAL A 95 15.82 1.00 -7.19
C VAL A 95 15.34 -0.31 -7.82
N LEU A 96 15.05 -1.33 -7.02
CA LEU A 96 14.42 -2.56 -7.49
C LEU A 96 13.09 -2.27 -8.18
N MET A 97 12.22 -1.46 -7.56
CA MET A 97 10.90 -1.15 -8.11
C MET A 97 10.95 -0.27 -9.37
N GLU A 98 12.02 0.51 -9.55
CA GLU A 98 12.26 1.31 -10.75
C GLU A 98 12.82 0.47 -11.91
N ARG A 99 13.64 -0.54 -11.61
CA ARG A 99 14.28 -1.41 -12.61
C ARG A 99 13.38 -2.53 -13.12
N HIS A 100 12.56 -3.10 -12.26
CA HIS A 100 11.77 -4.30 -12.55
C HIS A 100 10.30 -3.94 -12.69
N THR A 101 9.67 -4.19 -13.83
CA THR A 101 8.24 -3.93 -14.02
C THR A 101 7.37 -5.16 -13.81
N GLU A 102 7.98 -6.32 -13.55
CA GLU A 102 7.28 -7.59 -13.38
C GLU A 102 6.34 -7.52 -12.18
N HIS A 103 5.07 -7.83 -12.42
CA HIS A 103 4.01 -7.75 -11.42
C HIS A 103 4.35 -8.50 -10.12
N ALA A 104 4.84 -9.74 -10.25
CA ALA A 104 5.16 -10.58 -9.09
C ALA A 104 6.29 -9.99 -8.23
N LEU A 105 7.27 -9.30 -8.83
CA LEU A 105 8.36 -8.67 -8.11
C LEU A 105 7.91 -7.34 -7.49
N GLN A 106 7.14 -6.52 -8.23
CA GLN A 106 6.51 -5.30 -7.68
C GLN A 106 5.65 -5.62 -6.46
N MET A 107 4.85 -6.70 -6.50
CA MET A 107 4.04 -7.15 -5.35
C MET A 107 4.90 -7.47 -4.13
N VAL A 108 6.00 -8.19 -4.32
CA VAL A 108 6.90 -8.55 -3.23
C VAL A 108 7.59 -7.31 -2.66
N ALA A 109 8.11 -6.43 -3.51
CA ALA A 109 8.72 -5.18 -3.08
C ALA A 109 7.76 -4.27 -2.30
N LEU A 110 6.52 -4.13 -2.77
CA LEU A 110 5.48 -3.37 -2.07
C LEU A 110 5.08 -4.01 -0.74
N ASN A 111 4.97 -5.34 -0.68
CA ASN A 111 4.71 -6.05 0.56
C ASN A 111 5.86 -5.86 1.57
N THR A 112 7.10 -5.86 1.09
CA THR A 112 8.27 -5.59 1.92
C THR A 112 8.20 -4.18 2.47
N LEU A 113 8.05 -3.14 1.63
CA LEU A 113 7.89 -1.75 2.09
C LEU A 113 6.73 -1.57 3.07
N HIS A 114 5.56 -2.14 2.76
CA HIS A 114 4.40 -2.12 3.65
C HIS A 114 4.72 -2.75 5.02
N THR A 115 5.45 -3.87 5.03
CA THR A 115 5.90 -4.53 6.26
C THR A 115 6.88 -3.65 7.05
N LEU A 116 7.83 -2.99 6.36
CA LEU A 116 8.77 -2.09 7.01
C LEU A 116 8.03 -0.93 7.69
N LEU A 117 7.09 -0.30 6.98
CA LEU A 117 6.28 0.82 7.46
C LEU A 117 5.33 0.40 8.60
N THR A 118 4.63 -0.72 8.46
CA THR A 118 3.65 -1.17 9.47
C THR A 118 4.32 -1.54 10.78
N ARG A 119 5.42 -2.30 10.71
CA ARG A 119 6.13 -2.73 11.92
C ARG A 119 6.81 -1.56 12.63
N THR A 120 7.28 -0.55 11.89
CA THR A 120 7.88 0.64 12.51
C THR A 120 6.84 1.49 13.23
N VAL A 121 5.63 1.63 12.67
CA VAL A 121 4.50 2.30 13.34
C VAL A 121 4.08 1.54 14.62
N GLN A 122 3.92 0.22 14.52
CA GLN A 122 3.47 -0.61 15.66
C GLN A 122 4.47 -0.65 16.82
N GLN A 123 5.77 -0.54 16.53
CA GLN A 123 6.83 -0.74 17.53
C GLN A 123 7.32 0.56 18.16
N GLN A 124 7.02 1.73 17.58
CA GLN A 124 7.45 3.06 18.06
C GLN A 124 8.95 3.16 18.42
N ARG A 125 9.80 2.37 17.75
CA ARG A 125 11.21 2.19 18.15
C ARG A 125 12.23 2.68 17.14
N VAL A 126 11.81 2.96 15.92
CA VAL A 126 12.70 3.29 14.82
C VAL A 126 12.14 4.47 14.04
N GLU A 127 12.86 5.58 14.12
CA GLU A 127 12.60 6.78 13.35
C GLU A 127 13.27 6.64 11.99
N TRP A 128 12.47 6.83 10.95
CA TRP A 128 13.00 6.99 9.60
C TRP A 128 13.41 8.45 9.46
N ASN A 129 14.52 8.71 8.77
CA ASN A 129 14.83 10.09 8.41
C ASN A 129 13.92 10.55 7.26
N ASP A 130 13.79 11.87 7.08
CA ASP A 130 12.92 12.45 6.05
C ASP A 130 13.25 11.93 4.64
N ALA A 131 14.53 11.71 4.34
CA ALA A 131 14.95 11.18 3.04
C ALA A 131 14.42 9.76 2.78
N GLN A 132 14.46 8.88 3.79
CA GLN A 132 13.91 7.53 3.74
C GLN A 132 12.39 7.53 3.61
N GLU A 133 11.69 8.39 4.37
CA GLU A 133 10.24 8.51 4.27
C GLU A 133 9.80 9.04 2.90
N LEU A 134 10.49 10.05 2.37
CA LEU A 134 10.27 10.58 1.02
C LEU A 134 10.56 9.51 -0.06
N ALA A 135 11.66 8.77 0.06
CA ALA A 135 12.00 7.72 -0.90
C ALA A 135 10.94 6.61 -0.94
N ALA A 136 10.47 6.16 0.23
CA ALA A 136 9.36 5.21 0.29
C ALA A 136 8.07 5.79 -0.28
N MET A 137 7.70 7.03 0.08
CA MET A 137 6.49 7.67 -0.41
C MET A 137 6.48 7.80 -1.94
N ARG A 138 7.59 8.24 -2.56
CA ARG A 138 7.74 8.29 -4.03
C ARG A 138 7.59 6.92 -4.66
N SER A 139 8.19 5.89 -4.06
CA SER A 139 8.12 4.52 -4.57
C SER A 139 6.68 3.99 -4.55
N LEU A 140 5.94 4.27 -3.48
CA LEU A 140 4.55 3.88 -3.32
C LEU A 140 3.63 4.60 -4.32
N LEU A 141 3.78 5.93 -4.47
CA LEU A 141 3.00 6.71 -5.43
C LEU A 141 3.33 6.32 -6.87
N GLY A 142 4.59 6.13 -7.21
CA GLY A 142 5.00 5.64 -8.53
C GLY A 142 4.43 4.25 -8.84
N ALA A 143 4.32 3.36 -7.85
CA ALA A 143 3.67 2.07 -8.03
C ALA A 143 2.16 2.20 -8.27
N VAL A 144 1.49 3.16 -7.62
CA VAL A 144 0.08 3.46 -7.89
C VAL A 144 -0.10 3.95 -9.34
N GLU A 145 0.72 4.90 -9.78
CA GLU A 145 0.64 5.51 -11.12
C GLU A 145 0.91 4.51 -12.23
N ARG A 146 2.00 3.73 -12.15
CA ARG A 146 2.32 2.71 -13.16
C ARG A 146 1.18 1.70 -13.34
N ASN A 147 0.53 1.29 -12.25
CA ASN A 147 -0.59 0.35 -12.34
C ASN A 147 -1.85 0.96 -12.95
N ASN A 148 -2.00 2.29 -12.90
CA ASN A 148 -3.11 2.98 -13.53
C ASN A 148 -2.95 2.98 -15.06
N GLU A 149 -1.71 3.05 -15.55
CA GLU A 149 -1.41 2.98 -16.99
C GLU A 149 -1.76 1.60 -17.57
N PHE A 150 -1.48 0.52 -16.84
CA PHE A 150 -1.80 -0.86 -17.26
C PHE A 150 -3.30 -1.17 -17.27
N GLN A 151 -4.14 -0.46 -16.51
CA GLN A 151 -5.59 -0.70 -16.50
C GLN A 151 -6.28 -0.38 -17.83
N ASN A 152 -5.62 0.37 -18.72
CA ASN A 152 -6.13 0.60 -20.07
C ASN A 152 -5.98 -0.64 -20.97
N ASP A 153 -5.26 -1.66 -20.54
CA ASP A 153 -5.02 -2.90 -21.29
C ASP A 153 -5.89 -4.04 -20.73
N GLN A 154 -6.97 -4.38 -21.43
CA GLN A 154 -8.11 -5.21 -20.94
C GLN A 154 -7.75 -6.66 -20.50
N ASN A 155 -6.51 -7.10 -20.64
CA ASN A 155 -6.13 -8.52 -20.50
C ASN A 155 -5.39 -8.90 -19.19
N LEU A 156 -5.17 -7.97 -18.24
CA LEU A 156 -4.35 -8.22 -17.04
C LEU A 156 -5.03 -7.93 -15.68
N GLU A 157 -6.36 -7.77 -15.66
CA GLU A 157 -7.09 -7.04 -14.63
C GLU A 157 -6.97 -7.57 -13.18
N SER A 158 -6.88 -8.88 -12.93
CA SER A 158 -7.02 -9.38 -11.55
C SER A 158 -5.87 -9.00 -10.63
N ASN A 159 -4.66 -8.93 -11.17
CA ASN A 159 -3.43 -8.82 -10.38
C ASN A 159 -3.08 -7.35 -10.07
N HIS A 160 -3.38 -6.42 -10.96
CA HIS A 160 -3.08 -4.99 -10.79
C HIS A 160 -3.87 -4.36 -9.63
N HIS A 161 -5.13 -4.78 -9.42
CA HIS A 161 -5.92 -4.29 -8.29
C HIS A 161 -5.29 -4.63 -6.94
N HIS A 162 -4.74 -5.83 -6.77
CA HIS A 162 -4.07 -6.20 -5.53
C HIS A 162 -2.84 -5.34 -5.25
N LEU A 163 -2.08 -5.00 -6.30
CA LEU A 163 -0.89 -4.17 -6.20
C LEU A 163 -1.24 -2.73 -5.82
N GLN A 164 -2.22 -2.13 -6.50
CA GLN A 164 -2.72 -0.78 -6.18
C GLN A 164 -3.33 -0.70 -4.78
N SER A 165 -4.19 -1.66 -4.41
CA SER A 165 -4.78 -1.72 -3.08
C SER A 165 -3.69 -1.79 -2.01
N ARG A 166 -2.67 -2.63 -2.20
CA ARG A 166 -1.55 -2.74 -1.26
C ARG A 166 -0.74 -1.45 -1.18
N ALA A 167 -0.47 -0.79 -2.31
CA ALA A 167 0.23 0.48 -2.35
C ALA A 167 -0.53 1.56 -1.57
N TRP A 168 -1.84 1.68 -1.75
CA TRP A 168 -2.68 2.62 -0.99
C TRP A 168 -2.68 2.34 0.51
N HIS A 169 -2.72 1.07 0.93
CA HIS A 169 -2.61 0.72 2.35
C HIS A 169 -1.23 1.08 2.91
N ALA A 170 -0.15 0.88 2.16
CA ALA A 170 1.19 1.29 2.57
C ALA A 170 1.31 2.82 2.69
N ILE A 171 0.72 3.58 1.76
CA ILE A 171 0.64 5.04 1.82
C ILE A 171 -0.13 5.46 3.07
N LEU A 172 -1.28 4.85 3.35
CA LEU A 172 -2.08 5.15 4.54
C LEU A 172 -1.29 4.91 5.83
N VAL A 173 -0.51 3.83 5.90
CA VAL A 173 0.38 3.57 7.05
C VAL A 173 1.46 4.64 7.15
N ALA A 174 2.07 5.04 6.04
CA ALA A 174 3.08 6.11 6.00
C ALA A 174 2.51 7.47 6.41
N LEU A 175 1.28 7.79 6.02
CA LEU A 175 0.59 9.03 6.39
C LEU A 175 0.35 9.16 7.90
N ASN A 176 0.19 8.04 8.60
CA ASN A 176 0.01 8.04 10.06
C ASN A 176 1.34 8.19 10.83
N ARG A 177 2.45 8.49 10.14
CA ARG A 177 3.76 8.82 10.73
C ARG A 177 3.97 10.33 10.71
N GLY A 178 4.81 10.83 11.64
CA GLY A 178 5.08 12.25 11.91
C GLY A 178 4.88 13.20 10.72
N ASN A 179 5.80 13.17 9.75
CA ASN A 179 5.79 14.06 8.57
C ASN A 179 5.10 13.44 7.34
N GLY A 180 4.34 12.35 7.51
CA GLY A 180 3.82 11.52 6.43
C GLY A 180 2.95 12.29 5.43
N THR A 181 2.08 13.19 5.91
CA THR A 181 1.22 14.04 5.08
C THR A 181 2.02 15.05 4.27
N SER A 182 3.00 15.72 4.90
CA SER A 182 3.89 16.65 4.19
C SER A 182 4.69 15.94 3.09
N HIS A 183 5.26 14.77 3.40
CA HIS A 183 5.96 13.93 2.43
C HIS A 183 5.05 13.46 1.28
N PHE A 184 3.81 13.10 1.57
CA PHE A 184 2.82 12.74 0.55
C PHE A 184 2.57 13.88 -0.44
N PHE A 185 2.36 15.11 0.04
CA PHE A 185 2.19 16.26 -0.84
C PHE A 185 3.46 16.63 -1.61
N ALA A 186 4.62 16.61 -0.95
CA ALA A 186 5.92 16.86 -1.58
C ALA A 186 6.24 15.87 -2.72
N CYS A 187 5.66 14.67 -2.67
CA CYS A 187 5.81 13.65 -3.70
C CYS A 187 4.70 13.66 -4.77
N GLY A 188 3.81 14.67 -4.76
CA GLY A 188 2.73 14.78 -5.75
C GLY A 188 1.50 13.93 -5.44
N GLY A 189 1.32 13.47 -4.20
CA GLY A 189 0.26 12.53 -3.83
C GLY A 189 -1.16 13.01 -4.16
N ALA A 190 -1.44 14.32 -4.06
CA ALA A 190 -2.72 14.89 -4.46
C ALA A 190 -2.99 14.68 -5.97
N ALA A 191 -1.99 14.95 -6.81
CA ALA A 191 -2.11 14.72 -8.25
C ALA A 191 -2.31 13.23 -8.57
N THR A 192 -1.63 12.34 -7.84
CA THR A 192 -1.81 10.89 -7.99
C THR A 192 -3.23 10.44 -7.60
N ILE A 193 -3.81 10.94 -6.51
CA ILE A 193 -5.23 10.68 -6.15
C ILE A 193 -6.13 11.13 -7.30
N CYS A 194 -5.95 12.35 -7.80
CA CYS A 194 -6.81 12.92 -8.84
C CYS A 194 -6.71 12.19 -10.18
N LYS A 195 -5.56 11.60 -10.51
CA LYS A 195 -5.41 10.79 -11.72
C LYS A 195 -6.04 9.40 -11.58
N THR A 196 -5.98 8.80 -10.40
CA THR A 196 -6.34 7.39 -10.19
C THR A 196 -7.78 7.20 -9.74
N LEU A 197 -8.29 8.09 -8.88
CA LEU A 197 -9.61 7.93 -8.30
C LEU A 197 -10.75 8.01 -9.35
N PRO A 198 -10.73 8.92 -10.35
CA PRO A 198 -11.72 8.93 -11.43
C PRO A 198 -11.77 7.64 -12.25
N ALA A 199 -10.62 6.99 -12.47
CA ALA A 199 -10.56 5.71 -13.19
C ALA A 199 -11.38 4.63 -12.46
N PHE A 200 -11.49 4.73 -11.14
CA PHE A 200 -12.33 3.83 -10.35
C PHE A 200 -13.78 4.28 -10.28
N ILE A 201 -14.08 5.59 -10.27
CA ILE A 201 -15.44 6.11 -10.09
C ILE A 201 -16.25 6.11 -11.41
N GLY A 202 -15.62 6.51 -12.52
CA GLY A 202 -16.30 6.87 -13.77
C GLY A 202 -16.74 5.72 -14.69
N GLN A 203 -16.33 4.47 -14.45
CA GLN A 203 -16.70 3.32 -15.31
C GLN A 203 -18.12 2.77 -15.02
N ARG A 204 -19.11 3.65 -15.00
CA ARG A 204 -20.48 3.38 -14.54
C ARG A 204 -21.39 2.81 -15.64
N SER A 205 -21.08 3.07 -16.92
CA SER A 205 -22.03 2.87 -18.03
C SER A 205 -21.68 1.76 -19.03
N GLN A 206 -20.53 1.09 -18.91
CA GLN A 206 -20.07 0.17 -19.96
C GLN A 206 -19.73 -1.25 -19.52
N ILE A 207 -19.85 -1.59 -18.23
CA ILE A 207 -19.45 -2.93 -17.76
C ILE A 207 -20.67 -3.85 -17.72
N PRO A 208 -20.68 -4.93 -18.52
CA PRO A 208 -21.75 -5.92 -18.48
C PRO A 208 -21.93 -6.48 -17.08
N SER A 209 -23.19 -6.66 -16.67
CA SER A 209 -23.64 -7.10 -15.34
C SER A 209 -23.11 -8.46 -14.85
N GLY A 210 -22.30 -9.17 -15.66
CA GLY A 210 -21.71 -10.47 -15.32
C GLY A 210 -20.40 -10.43 -14.50
N LEU A 211 -19.75 -9.26 -14.34
CA LEU A 211 -18.42 -9.16 -13.71
C LEU A 211 -18.50 -8.69 -12.23
N PHE A 212 -19.29 -9.39 -11.41
CA PHE A 212 -19.43 -9.08 -9.96
C PHE A 212 -18.08 -9.01 -9.22
N ARG A 213 -17.10 -9.86 -9.60
CA ARG A 213 -15.77 -9.88 -8.98
C ARG A 213 -14.99 -8.57 -9.16
N ASP A 214 -15.23 -7.83 -10.24
CA ASP A 214 -14.50 -6.60 -10.52
C ASP A 214 -15.17 -5.39 -9.88
N LYS A 215 -16.46 -5.47 -9.55
CA LYS A 215 -17.11 -4.46 -8.71
C LYS A 215 -16.50 -4.42 -7.30
N GLU A 216 -16.32 -5.58 -6.66
CA GLU A 216 -15.76 -5.64 -5.30
C GLU A 216 -14.31 -5.15 -5.24
N LYS A 217 -13.46 -5.57 -6.19
CA LYS A 217 -12.07 -5.12 -6.27
C LYS A 217 -11.98 -3.61 -6.44
N ARG A 218 -12.74 -3.02 -7.37
CA ARG A 218 -12.79 -1.57 -7.56
C ARG A 218 -13.23 -0.85 -6.29
N LEU A 219 -14.25 -1.36 -5.61
CA LEU A 219 -14.73 -0.77 -4.37
C LEU A 219 -13.68 -0.82 -3.26
N ARG A 220 -12.89 -1.89 -3.16
CA ARG A 220 -11.74 -1.98 -2.24
C ARG A 220 -10.66 -0.95 -2.56
N LEU A 221 -10.36 -0.70 -3.84
CA LEU A 221 -9.40 0.33 -4.26
C LEU A 221 -9.89 1.74 -3.94
N GLN A 222 -11.14 2.06 -4.30
CA GLN A 222 -11.77 3.34 -3.96
C GLN A 222 -11.75 3.57 -2.45
N THR A 223 -12.12 2.55 -1.67
CA THR A 223 -12.11 2.62 -0.21
C THR A 223 -10.71 2.93 0.33
N ALA A 224 -9.68 2.27 -0.20
CA ALA A 224 -8.29 2.48 0.22
C ALA A 224 -7.74 3.87 -0.17
N ALA A 225 -7.96 4.30 -1.41
CA ALA A 225 -7.56 5.63 -1.88
C ALA A 225 -8.30 6.74 -1.11
N MET A 226 -9.60 6.58 -0.87
CA MET A 226 -10.37 7.54 -0.09
C MET A 226 -9.98 7.55 1.39
N ALA A 227 -9.47 6.45 1.94
CA ALA A 227 -8.91 6.44 3.30
C ALA A 227 -7.67 7.34 3.40
N VAL A 228 -6.80 7.30 2.39
CA VAL A 228 -5.64 8.19 2.27
C VAL A 228 -6.10 9.63 2.15
N PHE A 229 -7.08 9.90 1.28
CA PHE A 229 -7.58 11.25 1.07
C PHE A 229 -8.24 11.83 2.33
N ARG A 230 -9.00 11.00 3.08
CA ARG A 230 -9.54 11.38 4.38
C ARG A 230 -8.46 11.88 5.33
N VAL A 231 -7.37 11.11 5.51
CA VAL A 231 -6.29 11.49 6.43
C VAL A 231 -5.69 12.84 6.02
N VAL A 232 -5.46 13.02 4.73
CA VAL A 232 -4.97 14.28 4.15
C VAL A 232 -5.92 15.46 4.42
N CYS A 233 -7.24 15.28 4.23
CA CYS A 233 -8.23 16.33 4.50
C CYS A 233 -8.38 16.67 5.99
N THR A 234 -8.01 15.75 6.88
CA THR A 234 -8.08 15.98 8.34
C THR A 234 -6.79 16.56 8.93
N ASP A 235 -5.71 16.62 8.15
CA ASP A 235 -4.46 17.23 8.59
C ASP A 235 -4.62 18.75 8.72
N ARG A 236 -4.19 19.34 9.84
CA ARG A 236 -4.37 20.78 10.14
C ARG A 236 -3.46 21.72 9.37
N HIS A 237 -2.38 21.22 8.78
CA HIS A 237 -1.38 22.02 8.10
C HIS A 237 -1.39 21.78 6.59
N GLU A 238 -1.69 20.56 6.18
CA GLU A 238 -1.49 20.14 4.80
C GLU A 238 -2.77 20.20 3.93
N TRP A 239 -3.95 20.38 4.54
CA TRP A 239 -5.23 20.56 3.84
C TRP A 239 -5.23 21.69 2.80
N ARG A 240 -4.37 22.70 2.95
CA ARG A 240 -4.18 23.82 2.00
C ARG A 240 -3.74 23.37 0.60
N HIS A 241 -3.18 22.17 0.50
CA HIS A 241 -2.74 21.59 -0.77
C HIS A 241 -3.87 20.85 -1.51
N VAL A 242 -5.02 20.63 -0.86
CA VAL A 242 -6.23 20.08 -1.48
C VAL A 242 -6.87 21.17 -2.33
N ARG A 243 -7.12 20.88 -3.60
CA ARG A 243 -7.80 21.78 -4.54
C ARG A 243 -9.28 21.46 -4.59
N ARG A 244 -10.12 22.42 -5.03
CA ARG A 244 -11.57 22.20 -5.20
C ARG A 244 -11.87 20.99 -6.07
N GLY A 245 -11.17 20.83 -7.20
CA GLY A 245 -11.32 19.66 -8.08
C GLY A 245 -10.98 18.33 -7.40
N ASP A 246 -10.05 18.33 -6.45
CA ASP A 246 -9.74 17.13 -5.66
C ASP A 246 -10.92 16.80 -4.73
N ALA A 247 -11.52 17.81 -4.10
CA ALA A 247 -12.65 17.65 -3.19
C ALA A 247 -13.95 17.21 -3.91
N ASP A 248 -14.14 17.62 -5.17
CA ASP A 248 -15.27 17.17 -6.00
C ASP A 248 -15.29 15.64 -6.14
N LEU A 249 -14.13 14.98 -6.14
CA LEU A 249 -14.00 13.51 -6.18
C LEU A 249 -14.63 12.82 -4.96
N ILE A 250 -14.72 13.51 -3.81
CA ILE A 250 -15.37 12.97 -2.62
C ILE A 250 -16.87 12.82 -2.88
N LEU A 251 -17.48 13.85 -3.48
CA LEU A 251 -18.92 13.84 -3.81
C LEU A 251 -19.22 12.87 -4.95
N GLU A 252 -18.32 12.77 -5.94
CA GLU A 252 -18.43 11.79 -7.02
C GLU A 252 -18.38 10.36 -6.48
N ALA A 253 -17.45 10.06 -5.56
CA ALA A 253 -17.33 8.75 -4.91
C ALA A 253 -18.57 8.39 -4.08
N MET A 254 -19.18 9.37 -3.41
CA MET A 254 -20.44 9.19 -2.69
C MET A 254 -21.64 8.96 -3.61
N SER A 255 -21.53 9.37 -4.87
CA SER A 255 -22.61 9.26 -5.85
C SER A 255 -22.68 7.88 -6.51
N ILE A 256 -21.79 6.95 -6.20
CA ILE A 256 -21.71 5.60 -6.82
C ILE A 256 -22.92 4.73 -6.45
N ASP A 257 -23.39 3.89 -7.39
CA ASP A 257 -24.45 2.91 -7.14
C ASP A 257 -23.96 1.79 -6.20
N LEU A 258 -24.49 1.79 -4.97
CA LEU A 258 -24.15 0.87 -3.88
C LEU A 258 -22.73 1.06 -3.35
N PRO A 259 -22.43 2.20 -2.69
CA PRO A 259 -21.14 2.41 -2.06
C PRO A 259 -20.95 1.43 -0.90
N SER A 260 -19.70 1.13 -0.53
CA SER A 260 -19.42 0.38 0.71
C SER A 260 -19.57 1.32 1.91
N SER A 261 -19.93 0.76 3.06
CA SER A 261 -19.90 1.48 4.34
C SER A 261 -18.52 2.09 4.62
N GLY A 262 -17.44 1.37 4.28
CA GLY A 262 -16.07 1.86 4.35
C GLY A 262 -15.79 3.08 3.48
N LEU A 263 -16.27 3.08 2.22
CA LEU A 263 -16.10 4.21 1.31
C LEU A 263 -16.84 5.45 1.81
N ILE A 264 -18.11 5.30 2.21
CA ILE A 264 -18.91 6.43 2.72
C ILE A 264 -18.33 6.97 4.02
N LYS A 265 -17.90 6.11 4.94
CA LYS A 265 -17.19 6.53 6.16
C LYS A 265 -15.97 7.39 5.82
N ASN A 266 -15.19 6.99 4.81
CA ASN A 266 -14.02 7.75 4.41
C ASN A 266 -14.38 9.08 3.74
N CYS A 267 -15.39 9.10 2.87
CA CYS A 267 -15.89 10.33 2.25
C CYS A 267 -16.44 11.32 3.29
N CYS A 268 -17.31 10.87 4.20
CA CYS A 268 -17.84 11.71 5.28
C CYS A 268 -16.73 12.24 6.18
N GLY A 269 -15.73 11.40 6.51
CA GLY A 269 -14.57 11.83 7.28
C GLY A 269 -13.76 12.91 6.56
N ALA A 270 -13.59 12.79 5.24
CA ALA A 270 -12.88 13.77 4.42
C ALA A 270 -13.63 15.10 4.38
N LEU A 271 -14.95 15.07 4.13
CA LEU A 271 -15.81 16.26 4.18
C LEU A 271 -15.79 16.91 5.56
N GLY A 272 -15.84 16.12 6.63
CA GLY A 272 -15.73 16.62 8.00
C GLY A 272 -14.39 17.32 8.26
N GLY A 273 -13.28 16.76 7.77
CA GLY A 273 -11.96 17.39 7.84
C GLY A 273 -11.91 18.74 7.12
N LEU A 274 -12.46 18.82 5.91
CA LEU A 274 -12.57 20.07 5.15
C LEU A 274 -13.50 21.08 5.85
N ALA A 275 -14.60 20.64 6.45
CA ALA A 275 -15.59 21.50 7.11
C ALA A 275 -15.03 22.22 8.35
N VAL A 276 -13.95 21.72 8.97
CA VAL A 276 -13.26 22.42 10.04
C VAL A 276 -12.58 23.71 9.53
N GLN A 277 -12.30 23.79 8.23
CA GLN A 277 -11.54 24.89 7.63
C GLN A 277 -12.50 25.92 6.98
N PRO A 278 -12.51 27.19 7.45
CA PRO A 278 -13.48 28.20 6.99
C PRO A 278 -13.53 28.43 5.48
N GLN A 279 -12.39 28.33 4.79
CA GLN A 279 -12.33 28.55 3.34
C GLN A 279 -13.07 27.50 2.50
N TRP A 280 -13.44 26.36 3.11
CA TRP A 280 -14.21 25.31 2.46
C TRP A 280 -15.72 25.42 2.70
N HIS A 281 -16.18 26.29 3.61
CA HIS A 281 -17.61 26.40 3.97
C HIS A 281 -18.48 26.80 2.78
N GLU A 282 -18.05 27.80 2.01
CA GLU A 282 -18.79 28.24 0.82
C GLU A 282 -18.93 27.12 -0.21
N TRP A 283 -17.83 26.40 -0.50
CA TRP A 283 -17.86 25.27 -1.44
C TRP A 283 -18.71 24.11 -0.92
N LEU A 284 -18.57 23.73 0.36
CA LEU A 284 -19.36 22.64 0.96
C LEU A 284 -20.87 22.92 0.89
N ASN A 285 -21.27 24.16 1.15
CA ASN A 285 -22.66 24.60 1.06
C ASN A 285 -23.14 24.63 -0.40
N GLY A 286 -22.36 25.24 -1.29
CA GLY A 286 -22.70 25.37 -2.71
C GLY A 286 -22.74 24.03 -3.46
N ALA A 287 -21.87 23.09 -3.09
CA ALA A 287 -21.80 21.76 -3.70
C ALA A 287 -22.85 20.77 -3.12
N GLY A 288 -23.63 21.17 -2.11
CA GLY A 288 -24.62 20.29 -1.48
C GLY A 288 -24.01 19.10 -0.74
N ALA A 289 -22.79 19.25 -0.19
CA ALA A 289 -22.02 18.15 0.38
C ALA A 289 -22.76 17.43 1.52
N ALA A 290 -23.47 18.18 2.37
CA ALA A 290 -24.28 17.62 3.45
C ALA A 290 -25.46 16.78 2.93
N THR A 291 -26.16 17.26 1.90
CA THR A 291 -27.26 16.54 1.24
C THR A 291 -26.75 15.25 0.59
N GLN A 292 -25.62 15.32 -0.12
CA GLN A 292 -25.01 14.15 -0.75
C GLN A 292 -24.58 13.10 0.29
N ALA A 293 -23.98 13.53 1.40
CA ALA A 293 -23.61 12.64 2.50
C ALA A 293 -24.85 11.97 3.11
N LEU A 294 -25.93 12.71 3.32
CA LEU A 294 -27.19 12.17 3.84
C LEU A 294 -27.80 11.13 2.90
N HIS A 295 -27.86 11.42 1.60
CA HIS A 295 -28.35 10.47 0.59
C HIS A 295 -27.51 9.19 0.56
N ALA A 296 -26.18 9.30 0.61
CA ALA A 296 -25.29 8.15 0.63
C ALA A 296 -25.48 7.28 1.89
N LEU A 297 -25.69 7.90 3.06
CA LEU A 297 -26.00 7.20 4.31
C LEU A 297 -27.37 6.51 4.28
N GLN A 298 -28.38 7.16 3.71
CA GLN A 298 -29.71 6.56 3.53
C GLN A 298 -29.65 5.34 2.60
N ALA A 299 -28.89 5.43 1.50
CA ALA A 299 -28.69 4.32 0.57
C ALA A 299 -28.02 3.11 1.24
N LEU A 300 -27.03 3.34 2.13
CA LEU A 300 -26.41 2.27 2.92
C LEU A 300 -27.40 1.60 3.87
N ARG A 301 -28.21 2.38 4.59
CA ARG A 301 -29.19 1.86 5.53
C ARG A 301 -30.21 0.93 4.87
N VAL A 302 -30.68 1.32 3.68
CA VAL A 302 -31.60 0.49 2.89
C VAL A 302 -30.95 -0.84 2.52
N ARG A 303 -29.66 -0.83 2.15
CA ARG A 303 -28.92 -2.03 1.77
C ARG A 303 -28.72 -2.99 2.95
N GLU A 304 -28.27 -2.49 4.10
CA GLU A 304 -28.04 -3.32 5.30
C GLU A 304 -29.34 -4.04 5.71
N PHE A 305 -30.48 -3.35 5.59
CA PHE A 305 -31.79 -3.95 5.86
C PHE A 305 -32.13 -5.13 4.92
N TYR A 306 -31.84 -5.03 3.62
CA TYR A 306 -32.14 -6.11 2.66
C TYR A 306 -31.14 -7.28 2.70
N GLU A 307 -29.87 -7.03 3.05
CA GLU A 307 -28.88 -8.10 3.18
C GLU A 307 -29.24 -9.03 4.36
N ASP A 308 -29.66 -8.47 5.51
CA ASP A 308 -30.11 -9.23 6.68
C ASP A 308 -31.35 -10.10 6.40
N ASP A 309 -32.32 -9.58 5.64
CA ASP A 309 -33.54 -10.31 5.25
C ASP A 309 -33.23 -11.47 4.27
N SER A 310 -32.21 -11.32 3.43
CA SER A 310 -31.82 -12.36 2.46
C SER A 310 -31.08 -13.53 3.11
N GLU A 311 -30.22 -13.26 4.10
CA GLU A 311 -29.50 -14.30 4.85
C GLU A 311 -30.45 -15.07 5.77
N THR A 312 -31.40 -14.37 6.41
CA THR A 312 -32.45 -15.03 7.22
C THR A 312 -33.37 -15.89 6.36
N ALA A 313 -33.79 -15.42 5.18
CA ALA A 313 -34.58 -16.23 4.24
C ALA A 313 -33.81 -17.47 3.73
N ALA A 314 -32.51 -17.34 3.43
CA ALA A 314 -31.68 -18.47 3.01
C ALA A 314 -31.45 -19.49 4.14
N ALA A 315 -31.27 -19.04 5.38
CA ALA A 315 -31.18 -19.90 6.55
C ALA A 315 -32.48 -20.67 6.81
N CYS A 316 -33.65 -20.04 6.61
CA CYS A 316 -34.95 -20.70 6.74
C CYS A 316 -35.24 -21.73 5.64
N ALA A 317 -34.65 -21.60 4.45
CA ALA A 317 -34.85 -22.54 3.35
C ALA A 317 -33.92 -23.77 3.40
N ALA A 318 -32.89 -23.76 4.24
CA ALA A 318 -31.88 -24.81 4.36
C ALA A 318 -32.09 -25.77 5.55
N GLY A 319 -33.12 -25.56 6.37
CA GLY A 319 -33.50 -26.40 7.52
C GLY A 319 -34.82 -27.11 7.30
#